data_AF-A0A975G7I0-F1
#
_entry.id   AF-A0A975G7I0-F1
#
_cell.length_a   1.000
_cell.length_b   1.000
_cell.length_c   1.000
_cell.angle_alpha   90.00
_cell.angle_beta   90.00
_cell.angle_gamma   90.00
#
_symmetry.space_group_name_H-M   'P 1'
#
loop_
_entity.id
_entity.type
_entity.pdbx_description
1 polymer ?
#
loop_
_entity_poly.entity_id
_entity_poly.type
_entity_poly.pdbx_seq_one_letter_code
_entity_poly.pdbx_strand_id
1 'polypeptide(L)'
;MVFFWSAGIHQVSACLWDRDTLDAENSRFPEIEDVITGNFPRHSTDFYTWRKGNCEQQLAKDPSQAALYDDLAVAQHKLGDQKAAIATMMAKEKIKPGLYETYSNLGTFWIYAGDLQQSLVWIDKALAVNPDAHFGREKYQRWLVEWVLAGKPAAPPVQKVETLLASGFAAFVLKKEAEPGEEPELVMDEVSRLNALKGVSGMMRFADFDNPLLLEALGDILCQGAGNKNAIHLACQAYLHAASRVPAPEKKALVEKINAIGRTVSSFNPASEAKDLKKGLQRGQKLAGATHDDEVAWIKAGKDASAEFTREYLKP
;
A
#
# COMPACT_ATOMS: atom_id res chain seq x y z
N MET A 1 -64.08 -16.11 37.43
CA MET A 1 -63.29 -17.07 36.64
C MET A 1 -62.69 -16.29 35.49
N VAL A 2 -61.46 -15.79 35.65
CA VAL A 2 -60.79 -14.93 34.66
C VAL A 2 -59.77 -15.79 33.93
N PHE A 3 -59.95 -15.96 32.62
CA PHE A 3 -59.01 -16.69 31.76
C PHE A 3 -57.80 -15.80 31.46
N PHE A 4 -56.60 -16.26 31.84
CA PHE A 4 -55.34 -15.71 31.33
C PHE A 4 -55.00 -16.42 30.00
N TRP A 5 -54.96 -15.65 28.92
CA TRP A 5 -54.28 -16.06 27.68
C TRP A 5 -52.80 -15.64 27.79
N SER A 6 -51.91 -16.61 27.93
CA SER A 6 -50.47 -16.38 27.78
C SER A 6 -50.15 -16.31 26.29
N ALA A 7 -50.04 -15.10 25.75
CA ALA A 7 -49.41 -14.88 24.45
C ALA A 7 -47.91 -15.16 24.62
N GLY A 8 -47.45 -16.26 24.02
CA GLY A 8 -46.03 -16.56 23.91
C GLY A 8 -45.33 -15.45 23.13
N ILE A 9 -44.46 -14.71 23.81
CA ILE A 9 -43.50 -13.83 23.16
C ILE A 9 -42.50 -14.77 22.50
N HIS A 10 -42.72 -15.10 21.23
CA HIS A 10 -41.65 -15.59 20.38
C HIS A 10 -40.62 -14.45 20.31
N GLN A 11 -39.50 -14.62 21.01
CA GLN A 11 -38.29 -13.86 20.73
C GLN A 11 -37.96 -14.12 19.26
N VAL A 12 -38.35 -13.18 18.41
CA VAL A 12 -37.84 -13.10 17.05
C VAL A 12 -36.36 -12.79 17.22
N SER A 13 -35.54 -13.82 17.05
CA SER A 13 -34.09 -13.70 16.92
C SER A 13 -33.82 -12.58 15.92
N ALA A 14 -33.33 -11.45 16.43
CA ALA A 14 -32.84 -10.38 15.59
C ALA A 14 -31.76 -10.99 14.69
N CYS A 15 -31.96 -10.89 13.38
CA CYS A 15 -31.06 -11.40 12.36
C CYS A 15 -29.60 -11.20 12.76
N LEU A 16 -28.86 -12.31 12.94
CA LEU A 16 -27.39 -12.29 12.97
C LEU A 16 -26.94 -11.80 11.58
N TRP A 17 -26.69 -10.51 11.46
CA TRP A 17 -26.11 -9.93 10.26
C TRP A 17 -24.63 -10.30 10.23
N ASP A 18 -24.29 -11.31 9.43
CA ASP A 18 -22.94 -11.78 9.11
C ASP A 18 -22.22 -10.77 8.18
N ARG A 19 -21.97 -9.56 8.69
CA ARG A 19 -21.28 -8.47 7.97
C ARG A 19 -19.75 -8.58 8.06
N ASP A 20 -19.24 -9.59 8.76
CA ASP A 20 -17.83 -9.82 9.00
C ASP A 20 -17.33 -10.95 8.08
N THR A 21 -17.44 -10.71 6.76
CA THR A 21 -16.89 -11.61 5.73
C THR A 21 -15.93 -10.84 4.84
N LEU A 22 -14.97 -11.55 4.24
CA LEU A 22 -14.03 -10.97 3.27
C LEU A 22 -14.78 -10.28 2.10
N ASP A 23 -15.88 -10.85 1.63
CA ASP A 23 -16.71 -10.27 0.56
C ASP A 23 -17.33 -8.92 0.95
N ALA A 24 -17.78 -8.79 2.20
CA ALA A 24 -18.31 -7.54 2.72
C ALA A 24 -17.20 -6.48 2.86
N GLU A 25 -16.01 -6.87 3.31
CA GLU A 25 -14.85 -5.97 3.40
C GLU A 25 -14.38 -5.51 2.02
N ASN A 26 -14.31 -6.41 1.03
CA ASN A 26 -14.00 -6.09 -0.35
C ASN A 26 -15.00 -5.13 -0.98
N SER A 27 -16.28 -5.24 -0.61
CA SER A 27 -17.31 -4.30 -1.05
C SER A 27 -17.11 -2.89 -0.45
N ARG A 28 -16.54 -2.81 0.76
CA ARG A 28 -16.28 -1.52 1.45
C ARG A 28 -14.95 -0.89 1.03
N PHE A 29 -13.93 -1.71 0.77
CA PHE A 29 -12.61 -1.29 0.31
C PHE A 29 -12.26 -2.00 -1.00
N PRO A 30 -12.87 -1.55 -2.11
CA PRO A 30 -12.55 -2.12 -3.40
C PRO A 30 -11.04 -2.01 -3.65
N GLU A 31 -10.49 -2.98 -4.36
CA GLU A 31 -9.08 -3.07 -4.78
C GLU A 31 -8.03 -3.41 -3.70
N ILE A 32 -8.37 -3.37 -2.41
CA ILE A 32 -7.37 -3.63 -1.35
C ILE A 32 -6.87 -5.08 -1.40
N GLU A 33 -7.75 -6.06 -1.62
CA GLU A 33 -7.32 -7.45 -1.82
C GLU A 33 -6.37 -7.57 -3.03
N ASP A 34 -6.69 -6.90 -4.16
CA ASP A 34 -5.84 -6.92 -5.35
C ASP A 34 -4.46 -6.31 -5.08
N VAL A 35 -4.40 -5.25 -4.28
CA VAL A 35 -3.14 -4.63 -3.86
C VAL A 35 -2.34 -5.55 -2.95
N ILE A 36 -2.97 -6.17 -1.93
CA ILE A 36 -2.31 -7.12 -1.01
C ILE A 36 -1.76 -8.32 -1.80
N THR A 37 -2.48 -8.79 -2.80
CA THR A 37 -2.18 -10.03 -3.54
C THR A 37 -1.37 -9.80 -4.82
N GLY A 38 -1.16 -8.54 -5.22
CA GLY A 38 -0.48 -8.22 -6.48
C GLY A 38 -1.30 -8.60 -7.71
N ASN A 39 -2.62 -8.68 -7.58
CA ASN A 39 -3.56 -9.04 -8.65
C ASN A 39 -3.90 -7.82 -9.53
N PHE A 40 -2.87 -7.25 -10.13
CA PHE A 40 -2.96 -6.19 -11.13
C PHE A 40 -1.82 -6.32 -12.14
N PRO A 41 -1.96 -5.76 -13.36
CA PRO A 41 -0.91 -5.78 -14.37
C PRO A 41 0.36 -5.09 -13.84
N ARG A 42 1.51 -5.76 -14.01
CA ARG A 42 2.81 -5.27 -13.53
C ARG A 42 3.88 -5.51 -14.58
N HIS A 43 4.66 -4.47 -14.83
CA HIS A 43 5.78 -4.55 -15.76
C HIS A 43 6.87 -5.51 -15.28
N SER A 44 7.41 -6.27 -16.22
CA SER A 44 8.52 -7.20 -16.02
C SER A 44 9.90 -6.50 -16.00
N THR A 45 10.92 -7.22 -15.54
CA THR A 45 12.32 -6.78 -15.64
C THR A 45 12.76 -6.58 -17.09
N ASP A 46 12.29 -7.43 -18.02
CA ASP A 46 12.57 -7.31 -19.45
C ASP A 46 12.01 -6.00 -20.01
N PHE A 47 10.78 -5.65 -19.60
CA PHE A 47 10.18 -4.38 -19.96
C PHE A 47 10.98 -3.18 -19.46
N TYR A 48 11.43 -3.17 -18.21
CA TYR A 48 12.25 -2.06 -17.70
C TYR A 48 13.63 -2.01 -18.36
N THR A 49 14.21 -3.15 -18.73
CA THR A 49 15.45 -3.22 -19.51
C THR A 49 15.26 -2.58 -20.89
N TRP A 50 14.19 -2.96 -21.58
CA TRP A 50 13.81 -2.36 -22.86
C TRP A 50 13.55 -0.86 -22.74
N ARG A 51 12.76 -0.43 -21.74
CA ARG A 51 12.41 0.98 -21.51
C ARG A 51 13.66 1.82 -21.25
N LYS A 52 14.58 1.33 -20.40
CA LYS A 52 15.86 1.99 -20.13
C LYS A 52 16.63 2.24 -21.43
N GLY A 53 16.85 1.19 -22.23
CA GLY A 53 17.60 1.30 -23.48
C GLY A 53 16.93 2.23 -24.50
N ASN A 54 15.60 2.18 -24.60
CA ASN A 54 14.84 3.07 -25.46
C ASN A 54 14.97 4.55 -25.04
N CYS A 55 14.86 4.84 -23.74
CA CYS A 55 15.03 6.21 -23.22
C CYS A 55 16.45 6.74 -23.45
N GLU A 56 17.48 5.93 -23.19
CA GLU A 56 18.88 6.30 -23.41
C GLU A 56 19.14 6.64 -24.89
N GLN A 57 18.60 5.84 -25.82
CA GLN A 57 18.73 6.12 -27.26
C GLN A 57 18.04 7.41 -27.69
N GLN A 58 16.88 7.73 -27.11
CA GLN A 58 16.14 8.96 -27.43
C GLN A 58 16.81 10.19 -26.82
N LEU A 59 17.27 10.10 -25.57
CA LEU A 59 17.99 11.19 -24.90
C LEU A 59 19.34 11.49 -25.56
N ALA A 60 19.99 10.49 -26.17
CA ALA A 60 21.20 10.70 -26.97
C ALA A 60 20.93 11.54 -28.23
N LYS A 61 19.70 11.53 -28.76
CA LYS A 61 19.28 12.34 -29.92
C LYS A 61 18.81 13.73 -29.49
N ASP A 62 18.05 13.80 -28.41
CA ASP A 62 17.55 15.05 -27.84
C ASP A 62 17.49 14.98 -26.30
N PRO A 63 18.48 15.58 -25.60
CA PRO A 63 18.55 15.55 -24.14
C PRO A 63 17.60 16.55 -23.45
N SER A 64 16.82 17.33 -24.20
CA SER A 64 15.91 18.32 -23.60
C SER A 64 14.55 17.74 -23.15
N GLN A 65 14.28 16.48 -23.50
CA GLN A 65 13.01 15.81 -23.25
C GLN A 65 12.87 15.36 -21.78
N ALA A 66 12.41 16.26 -20.91
CA ALA A 66 12.29 16.03 -19.47
C ALA A 66 11.50 14.76 -19.07
N ALA A 67 10.47 14.38 -19.84
CA ALA A 67 9.66 13.19 -19.57
C ALA A 67 10.47 11.88 -19.71
N LEU A 68 11.44 11.82 -20.63
CA LEU A 68 12.28 10.64 -20.80
C LEU A 68 13.22 10.40 -19.62
N TYR A 69 13.55 11.45 -18.86
CA TYR A 69 14.30 11.28 -17.61
C TYR A 69 13.47 10.58 -16.55
N ASP A 70 12.15 10.82 -16.48
CA ASP A 70 11.25 10.11 -15.56
C ASP A 70 11.21 8.62 -15.89
N ASP A 71 10.95 8.29 -17.14
CA ASP A 71 10.89 6.90 -17.61
C ASP A 71 12.24 6.18 -17.41
N LEU A 72 13.36 6.85 -17.69
CA LEU A 72 14.70 6.31 -17.49
C LEU A 72 14.98 6.05 -16.01
N ALA A 73 14.70 7.02 -15.13
CA ALA A 73 15.00 6.87 -13.70
C ALA A 73 14.10 5.81 -13.05
N VAL A 74 12.81 5.75 -13.43
CA VAL A 74 11.90 4.69 -12.96
C VAL A 74 12.39 3.32 -13.44
N ALA A 75 12.82 3.19 -14.70
CA ALA A 75 13.40 1.95 -15.20
C ALA A 75 14.68 1.55 -14.44
N GLN A 76 15.59 2.50 -14.19
CA GLN A 76 16.80 2.25 -13.39
C GLN A 76 16.46 1.80 -11.96
N HIS A 77 15.52 2.48 -11.29
CA HIS A 77 15.03 2.12 -9.97
C HIS A 77 14.45 0.69 -9.94
N LYS A 78 13.59 0.34 -10.92
CA LYS A 78 12.97 -0.97 -11.03
C LYS A 78 13.94 -2.09 -11.42
N LEU A 79 15.08 -1.74 -12.02
CA LEU A 79 16.21 -2.62 -12.25
C LEU A 79 17.17 -2.70 -11.05
N GLY A 80 16.86 -2.02 -9.94
CA GLY A 80 17.65 -2.03 -8.71
C GLY A 80 18.78 -0.99 -8.65
N ASP A 81 18.97 -0.17 -9.68
CA ASP A 81 20.02 0.84 -9.73
C ASP A 81 19.55 2.20 -9.18
N GLN A 82 19.44 2.26 -7.86
CA GLN A 82 18.98 3.47 -7.15
C GLN A 82 19.92 4.65 -7.35
N LYS A 83 21.23 4.39 -7.46
CA LYS A 83 22.23 5.43 -7.68
C LYS A 83 22.05 6.08 -9.05
N ALA A 84 21.85 5.29 -10.10
CA ALA A 84 21.57 5.83 -11.42
C ALA A 84 20.23 6.57 -11.45
N ALA A 85 19.17 6.02 -10.83
CA ALA A 85 17.86 6.67 -10.78
C ALA A 85 17.94 8.08 -10.13
N ILE A 86 18.64 8.20 -9.00
CA ILE A 86 18.89 9.48 -8.33
C ILE A 86 19.71 10.41 -9.24
N ALA A 87 20.79 9.93 -9.86
CA ALA A 87 21.63 10.73 -10.75
C ALA A 87 20.84 11.28 -11.96
N THR A 88 19.99 10.44 -12.57
CA THR A 88 19.11 10.82 -13.68
C THR A 88 18.10 11.89 -13.26
N MET A 89 17.46 11.75 -12.10
CA MET A 89 16.56 12.78 -11.57
C MET A 89 17.27 14.08 -11.20
N MET A 90 18.48 14.00 -10.63
CA MET A 90 19.31 15.17 -10.36
C MET A 90 19.74 15.88 -11.65
N ALA A 91 19.94 15.14 -12.75
CA ALA A 91 20.17 15.74 -14.06
C ALA A 91 18.91 16.42 -14.61
N LYS A 92 17.74 15.78 -14.47
CA LYS A 92 16.44 16.38 -14.83
C LYS A 92 16.21 17.70 -14.09
N GLU A 93 16.48 17.74 -12.78
CA GLU A 93 16.33 18.96 -11.96
C GLU A 93 17.20 20.11 -12.45
N LYS A 94 18.40 19.83 -12.98
CA LYS A 94 19.27 20.88 -13.58
C LYS A 94 18.71 21.43 -14.89
N ILE A 95 17.99 20.61 -15.65
CA ILE A 95 17.41 20.99 -16.95
C ILE A 95 16.10 21.75 -16.73
N LYS A 96 15.23 21.22 -15.88
CA LYS A 96 13.92 21.80 -15.57
C LYS A 96 13.68 21.72 -14.06
N PRO A 97 14.10 22.75 -13.31
CA PRO A 97 14.02 22.74 -11.85
C PRO A 97 12.59 22.93 -11.36
N GLY A 98 12.33 22.52 -10.11
CA GLY A 98 11.08 22.85 -9.41
C GLY A 98 9.89 21.98 -9.80
N LEU A 99 10.12 20.84 -10.45
CA LEU A 99 9.04 19.94 -10.84
C LEU A 99 8.66 19.01 -9.71
N TYR A 100 7.36 18.93 -9.46
CA TYR A 100 6.76 18.03 -8.48
C TYR A 100 7.20 16.58 -8.70
N GLU A 101 7.13 16.08 -9.94
CA GLU A 101 7.42 14.69 -10.29
C GLU A 101 8.89 14.35 -10.01
N THR A 102 9.80 15.30 -10.28
CA THR A 102 11.23 15.15 -9.98
C THR A 102 11.44 14.99 -8.47
N TYR A 103 10.78 15.81 -7.65
CA TYR A 103 10.91 15.77 -6.20
C TYR A 103 10.29 14.51 -5.59
N SER A 104 9.11 14.10 -6.06
CA SER A 104 8.45 12.86 -5.62
C SER A 104 9.26 11.61 -5.97
N ASN A 105 9.82 11.55 -7.19
CA ASN A 105 10.71 10.46 -7.61
C ASN A 105 12.00 10.42 -6.79
N LEU A 106 12.65 11.57 -6.55
CA LEU A 106 13.83 11.64 -5.69
C LEU A 106 13.53 11.17 -4.27
N GLY A 107 12.42 11.62 -3.68
CA GLY A 107 11.97 11.16 -2.36
C GLY A 107 11.87 9.63 -2.31
N THR A 108 11.23 9.03 -3.31
CA THR A 108 11.09 7.57 -3.43
C THR A 108 12.44 6.88 -3.62
N PHE A 109 13.30 7.34 -4.53
CA PHE A 109 14.58 6.68 -4.79
C PHE A 109 15.55 6.77 -3.61
N TRP A 110 15.51 7.86 -2.83
CA TRP A 110 16.30 7.98 -1.61
C TRP A 110 15.82 7.03 -0.49
N ILE A 111 14.51 6.76 -0.39
CA ILE A 111 13.99 5.69 0.50
C ILE A 111 14.62 4.35 0.13
N TYR A 112 14.61 4.01 -1.16
CA TYR A 112 15.16 2.74 -1.65
C TYR A 112 16.70 2.68 -1.59
N ALA A 113 17.38 3.82 -1.61
CA ALA A 113 18.81 3.92 -1.36
C ALA A 113 19.17 3.78 0.14
N GLY A 114 18.18 3.79 1.03
CA GLY A 114 18.34 3.67 2.48
C GLY A 114 18.62 4.98 3.21
N ASP A 115 18.67 6.13 2.51
CA ASP A 115 18.85 7.44 3.12
C ASP A 115 17.49 8.09 3.38
N LEU A 116 16.91 7.71 4.50
CA LEU A 116 15.59 8.20 4.93
C LEU A 116 15.60 9.70 5.30
N GLN A 117 16.75 10.26 5.67
CA GLN A 117 16.83 11.69 5.97
C GLN A 117 16.83 12.49 4.68
N GLN A 118 17.60 12.05 3.68
CA GLN A 118 17.62 12.69 2.38
C GLN A 118 16.29 12.54 1.64
N SER A 119 15.57 11.43 1.83
CA SER A 119 14.24 11.28 1.24
C SER A 119 13.23 12.30 1.79
N LEU A 120 13.23 12.56 3.10
CA LEU A 120 12.36 13.58 3.70
C LEU A 120 12.58 14.97 3.08
N VAL A 121 13.83 15.36 2.83
CA VAL A 121 14.15 16.64 2.17
C VAL A 121 13.46 16.76 0.81
N TRP A 122 13.43 15.68 0.01
CA TRP A 122 12.81 15.70 -1.31
C TRP A 122 11.28 15.56 -1.25
N ILE A 123 10.76 14.78 -0.31
CA ILE A 123 9.31 14.68 -0.07
C ILE A 123 8.75 16.03 0.39
N ASP A 124 9.44 16.75 1.28
CA ASP A 124 9.04 18.07 1.74
C ASP A 124 8.99 19.08 0.58
N LYS A 125 9.94 19.01 -0.35
CA LYS A 125 9.89 19.81 -1.58
C LYS A 125 8.70 19.44 -2.47
N ALA A 126 8.40 18.15 -2.64
CA ALA A 126 7.24 17.71 -3.42
C ALA A 126 5.93 18.24 -2.80
N LEU A 127 5.77 18.10 -1.48
CA LEU A 127 4.61 18.60 -0.73
C LEU A 127 4.48 20.13 -0.81
N ALA A 128 5.60 20.86 -0.82
CA ALA A 128 5.58 22.32 -0.98
C ALA A 128 5.12 22.77 -2.37
N VAL A 129 5.34 21.95 -3.41
CA VAL A 129 4.87 22.24 -4.77
C VAL A 129 3.40 21.86 -4.94
N ASN A 130 3.02 20.65 -4.50
CA ASN A 130 1.64 20.20 -4.56
C ASN A 130 1.34 19.19 -3.43
N PRO A 131 0.68 19.62 -2.34
CA PRO A 131 0.38 18.75 -1.20
C PRO A 131 -0.71 17.71 -1.48
N ASP A 132 -1.57 17.95 -2.49
CA ASP A 132 -2.71 17.09 -2.84
C ASP A 132 -2.46 16.20 -4.06
N ALA A 133 -1.23 16.23 -4.61
CA ALA A 133 -0.84 15.38 -5.72
C ALA A 133 -0.99 13.89 -5.37
N HIS A 134 -1.19 13.06 -6.40
CA HIS A 134 -1.44 11.62 -6.26
C HIS A 134 -2.47 11.26 -5.16
N PHE A 135 -3.51 12.10 -5.00
CA PHE A 135 -4.55 11.93 -3.99
C PHE A 135 -4.04 12.04 -2.55
N GLY A 136 -3.04 12.90 -2.30
CA GLY A 136 -2.45 13.14 -0.98
C GLY A 136 -1.53 12.01 -0.51
N ARG A 137 -0.99 11.19 -1.43
CA ARG A 137 -0.12 10.05 -1.10
C ARG A 137 1.15 10.50 -0.36
N GLU A 138 1.73 11.62 -0.75
CA GLU A 138 3.05 12.08 -0.31
C GLU A 138 3.10 12.37 1.19
N LYS A 139 2.00 12.83 1.79
CA LYS A 139 1.93 13.03 3.25
C LYS A 139 2.06 11.70 3.99
N TYR A 140 1.44 10.64 3.49
CA TYR A 140 1.54 9.31 4.07
C TYR A 140 2.91 8.68 3.83
N GLN A 141 3.53 8.92 2.67
CA GLN A 141 4.92 8.50 2.42
C GLN A 141 5.89 9.17 3.40
N ARG A 142 5.72 10.47 3.64
CA ARG A 142 6.49 11.23 4.63
C ARG A 142 6.32 10.64 6.03
N TRP A 143 5.08 10.43 6.47
CA TRP A 143 4.79 9.87 7.79
C TRP A 143 5.30 8.45 7.94
N LEU A 144 5.27 7.64 6.88
CA LEU A 144 5.83 6.29 6.89
C LEU A 144 7.34 6.33 7.13
N VAL A 145 8.05 7.25 6.47
CA VAL A 145 9.50 7.46 6.69
C VAL A 145 9.78 7.92 8.13
N GLU A 146 9.01 8.88 8.64
CA GLU A 146 9.15 9.35 10.03
C GLU A 146 8.84 8.23 11.05
N TRP A 147 7.85 7.38 10.77
CA TRP A 147 7.51 6.25 11.61
C TRP A 147 8.65 5.22 11.67
N VAL A 148 9.32 4.96 10.54
CA VAL A 148 10.51 4.10 10.49
C VAL A 148 11.69 4.73 11.23
N LEU A 149 11.95 6.03 11.02
CA LEU A 149 13.02 6.76 11.71
C LEU A 149 12.81 6.82 13.22
N ALA A 150 11.56 6.86 13.68
CA ALA A 150 11.20 6.75 15.09
C ALA A 150 11.36 5.34 15.67
N GLY A 151 11.82 4.36 14.86
CA GLY A 151 12.03 2.98 15.28
C GLY A 151 10.75 2.14 15.31
N LYS A 152 9.71 2.53 14.53
CA LYS A 152 8.38 1.89 14.51
C LYS A 152 7.88 1.61 15.94
N PRO A 153 7.72 2.64 16.79
CA PRO A 153 7.44 2.43 18.20
C PRO A 153 6.19 1.56 18.37
N ALA A 154 6.39 0.33 18.83
CA ALA A 154 5.30 -0.58 19.14
C ALA A 154 4.65 -0.15 20.46
N ALA A 155 3.33 -0.36 20.59
CA ALA A 155 2.72 -0.37 21.90
C ALA A 155 3.34 -1.48 22.77
N PRO A 156 3.16 -1.42 24.11
CA PRO A 156 3.33 -2.60 24.95
C PRO A 156 2.65 -3.84 24.33
N PRO A 157 3.07 -5.06 24.72
CA PRO A 157 2.65 -6.31 24.07
C PRO A 157 1.17 -6.29 23.70
N VAL A 158 0.86 -6.57 22.42
CA VAL A 158 -0.50 -6.45 21.89
C VAL A 158 -1.37 -7.54 22.51
N GLN A 159 -1.94 -7.23 23.67
CA GLN A 159 -2.77 -8.14 24.45
C GLN A 159 -4.26 -7.93 24.15
N LYS A 160 -4.64 -6.72 23.71
CA LYS A 160 -6.01 -6.34 23.40
C LYS A 160 -6.09 -5.54 22.11
N VAL A 161 -7.29 -5.44 21.52
CA VAL A 161 -7.47 -4.68 20.27
C VAL A 161 -7.31 -3.19 20.51
N GLU A 162 -7.68 -2.68 21.69
CA GLU A 162 -7.43 -1.29 22.06
C GLU A 162 -5.94 -0.97 22.07
N THR A 163 -5.07 -1.92 22.46
CA THR A 163 -3.61 -1.73 22.39
C THR A 163 -3.09 -1.77 20.96
N LEU A 164 -3.73 -2.55 20.06
CA LEU A 164 -3.42 -2.54 18.64
C LEU A 164 -3.80 -1.19 18.00
N LEU A 165 -5.02 -0.73 18.27
CA LEU A 165 -5.57 0.56 17.79
C LEU A 165 -4.74 1.75 18.26
N ALA A 166 -4.22 1.70 19.49
CA ALA A 166 -3.34 2.75 20.03
C ALA A 166 -1.88 2.66 19.52
N SER A 167 -1.58 1.84 18.50
CA SER A 167 -0.22 1.57 18.06
C SER A 167 -0.06 1.43 16.55
N GLY A 168 1.20 1.24 16.11
CA GLY A 168 1.51 1.00 14.72
C GLY A 168 1.41 2.26 13.87
N PHE A 169 1.35 2.06 12.56
CA PHE A 169 1.34 3.17 11.61
C PHE A 169 0.07 4.01 11.72
N ALA A 170 -1.08 3.40 11.94
CA ALA A 170 -2.34 4.13 11.95
C ALA A 170 -2.49 5.04 13.18
N ALA A 171 -2.00 4.63 14.35
CA ALA A 171 -1.89 5.52 15.51
C ALA A 171 -0.89 6.66 15.27
N PHE A 172 0.20 6.39 14.54
CA PHE A 172 1.14 7.42 14.14
C PHE A 172 0.49 8.46 13.22
N VAL A 173 -0.35 8.02 12.27
CA VAL A 173 -1.15 8.91 11.41
C VAL A 173 -2.09 9.78 12.24
N LEU A 174 -2.86 9.19 13.17
CA LEU A 174 -3.76 9.96 14.05
C LEU A 174 -3.02 11.03 14.85
N LYS A 175 -1.84 10.71 15.38
CA LYS A 175 -0.99 11.69 16.06
C LYS A 175 -0.49 12.81 15.15
N LYS A 176 -0.30 12.55 13.86
CA LYS A 176 0.14 13.55 12.88
C LYS A 176 -1.00 14.42 12.39
N GLU A 177 -2.21 13.91 12.40
CA GLU A 177 -3.42 14.65 12.00
C GLU A 177 -4.02 15.47 13.17
N ALA A 178 -3.68 15.16 14.42
CA ALA A 178 -4.10 15.92 15.60
C ALA A 178 -3.53 17.35 15.62
N GLU A 179 -4.33 18.31 16.08
CA GLU A 179 -3.90 19.69 16.23
C GLU A 179 -2.86 19.87 17.35
N PRO A 180 -1.97 20.88 17.26
CA PRO A 180 -1.02 21.16 18.33
C PRO A 180 -1.71 21.42 19.68
N GLY A 181 -1.49 20.50 20.63
CA GLY A 181 -2.05 20.59 21.98
C GLY A 181 -3.31 19.77 22.22
N GLU A 182 -3.82 19.08 21.20
CA GLU A 182 -4.91 18.11 21.34
C GLU A 182 -4.37 16.69 21.52
N GLU A 183 -5.08 15.89 22.34
CA GLU A 183 -4.86 14.46 22.40
C GLU A 183 -5.43 13.83 21.12
N PRO A 184 -4.68 12.98 20.41
CA PRO A 184 -5.17 12.37 19.18
C PRO A 184 -6.39 11.50 19.45
N GLU A 185 -7.30 11.44 18.48
CA GLU A 185 -8.41 10.49 18.52
C GLU A 185 -7.89 9.06 18.64
N LEU A 186 -8.64 8.22 19.35
CA LEU A 186 -8.26 6.81 19.56
C LEU A 186 -8.56 5.94 18.32
N VAL A 187 -9.50 6.38 17.48
CA VAL A 187 -10.03 5.62 16.34
C VAL A 187 -10.11 6.54 15.14
N MET A 188 -9.71 6.06 13.97
CA MET A 188 -9.76 6.83 12.74
C MET A 188 -11.19 6.90 12.18
N ASP A 189 -11.64 8.11 11.84
CA ASP A 189 -12.89 8.28 11.11
C ASP A 189 -12.79 7.66 9.70
N GLU A 190 -13.95 7.37 9.07
CA GLU A 190 -13.99 6.66 7.79
C GLU A 190 -13.29 7.44 6.66
N VAL A 191 -13.37 8.78 6.66
CA VAL A 191 -12.78 9.61 5.61
C VAL A 191 -11.26 9.59 5.72
N SER A 192 -10.73 9.84 6.92
CA SER A 192 -9.28 9.78 7.18
C SER A 192 -8.73 8.39 6.90
N ARG A 193 -9.51 7.34 7.23
CA ARG A 193 -9.16 5.95 6.93
C ARG A 193 -9.08 5.66 5.44
N LEU A 194 -10.08 6.07 4.66
CA LEU A 194 -10.06 5.90 3.20
C LEU A 194 -8.91 6.67 2.55
N ASN A 195 -8.59 7.88 3.04
CA ASN A 195 -7.45 8.65 2.56
C ASN A 195 -6.12 7.94 2.87
N ALA A 196 -5.96 7.42 4.09
CA ALA A 196 -4.76 6.68 4.49
C ALA A 196 -4.61 5.37 3.71
N LEU A 197 -5.68 4.61 3.52
CA LEU A 197 -5.69 3.41 2.68
C LEU A 197 -5.31 3.74 1.24
N LYS A 198 -5.83 4.83 0.67
CA LYS A 198 -5.50 5.28 -0.69
C LYS A 198 -4.03 5.69 -0.81
N GLY A 199 -3.49 6.40 0.18
CA GLY A 199 -2.08 6.76 0.21
C GLY A 199 -1.16 5.52 0.25
N VAL A 200 -1.43 4.58 1.17
CA VAL A 200 -0.62 3.37 1.33
C VAL A 200 -0.78 2.41 0.14
N SER A 201 -2.00 2.17 -0.34
CA SER A 201 -2.22 1.31 -1.51
C SER A 201 -1.65 1.92 -2.79
N GLY A 202 -1.71 3.24 -2.93
CA GLY A 202 -1.02 3.98 -3.99
C GLY A 202 0.49 3.74 -3.94
N MET A 203 1.11 3.86 -2.75
CA MET A 203 2.53 3.49 -2.58
C MET A 203 2.78 2.05 -3.03
N MET A 204 1.96 1.09 -2.61
CA MET A 204 2.14 -0.33 -2.97
C MET A 204 2.03 -0.62 -4.48
N ARG A 205 1.16 0.09 -5.22
CA ARG A 205 1.03 -0.07 -6.67
C ARG A 205 2.25 0.44 -7.44
N PHE A 206 2.83 1.56 -7.01
CA PHE A 206 4.00 2.16 -7.66
C PHE A 206 5.34 1.59 -7.16
N ALA A 207 5.39 1.17 -5.91
CA ALA A 207 6.52 0.53 -5.24
C ALA A 207 6.45 -0.99 -5.42
N ASP A 208 6.81 -1.74 -4.37
CA ASP A 208 6.65 -3.19 -4.31
C ASP A 208 5.45 -3.53 -3.42
N PHE A 209 4.43 -4.15 -4.01
CA PHE A 209 3.20 -4.52 -3.32
C PHE A 209 3.42 -5.52 -2.17
N ASP A 210 4.52 -6.29 -2.22
CA ASP A 210 4.91 -7.26 -1.21
C ASP A 210 5.91 -6.70 -0.20
N ASN A 211 6.12 -5.37 -0.16
CA ASN A 211 6.93 -4.72 0.85
C ASN A 211 6.29 -4.89 2.24
N PRO A 212 6.97 -5.56 3.19
CA PRO A 212 6.37 -5.89 4.49
C PRO A 212 6.02 -4.67 5.34
N LEU A 213 6.73 -3.54 5.18
CA LEU A 213 6.42 -2.31 5.90
C LEU A 213 5.11 -1.70 5.42
N LEU A 214 4.87 -1.67 4.10
CA LEU A 214 3.64 -1.16 3.52
C LEU A 214 2.45 -2.09 3.84
N LEU A 215 2.66 -3.40 3.80
CA LEU A 215 1.65 -4.39 4.18
C LEU A 215 1.28 -4.26 5.67
N GLU A 216 2.25 -4.07 6.56
CA GLU A 216 1.98 -3.81 7.97
C GLU A 216 1.22 -2.50 8.18
N ALA A 217 1.66 -1.42 7.53
CA ALA A 217 0.99 -0.12 7.59
C ALA A 217 -0.46 -0.19 7.10
N LEU A 218 -0.71 -0.93 6.00
CA LEU A 218 -2.03 -1.17 5.45
C LEU A 218 -2.91 -1.94 6.45
N GLY A 219 -2.37 -3.02 7.04
CA GLY A 219 -3.06 -3.78 8.08
C GLY A 219 -3.43 -2.92 9.29
N ASP A 220 -2.51 -2.06 9.75
CA ASP A 220 -2.74 -1.17 10.89
C ASP A 220 -3.92 -0.23 10.62
N ILE A 221 -4.02 0.33 9.40
CA ILE A 221 -5.11 1.24 9.02
C ILE A 221 -6.44 0.50 8.88
N LEU A 222 -6.44 -0.69 8.28
CA LEU A 222 -7.63 -1.53 8.11
C LEU A 222 -8.26 -1.92 9.46
N CYS A 223 -7.44 -2.00 10.51
CA CYS A 223 -7.89 -2.27 11.87
C CYS A 223 -8.53 -1.06 12.59
N GLN A 224 -8.40 0.18 12.12
CA GLN A 224 -8.84 1.40 12.84
C GLN A 224 -10.35 1.73 12.76
N GLY A 225 -11.23 0.75 12.57
CA GLY A 225 -12.66 1.02 12.51
C GLY A 225 -13.31 1.20 13.88
N ALA A 226 -14.35 2.05 13.94
CA ALA A 226 -15.23 2.09 15.10
C ALA A 226 -16.15 0.86 15.14
N GLY A 227 -16.14 0.11 16.25
CA GLY A 227 -17.03 -1.02 16.49
C GLY A 227 -16.86 -2.15 15.46
N ASN A 228 -17.93 -2.50 14.73
CA ASN A 228 -17.92 -3.55 13.70
C ASN A 228 -17.45 -3.06 12.31
N LYS A 229 -16.83 -1.88 12.23
CA LYS A 229 -16.30 -1.34 10.97
C LYS A 229 -14.85 -1.71 10.70
N ASN A 230 -14.26 -2.62 11.47
CA ASN A 230 -12.92 -3.14 11.20
C ASN A 230 -12.92 -3.96 9.92
N ALA A 231 -11.78 -3.97 9.23
CA ALA A 231 -11.54 -4.83 8.07
C ALA A 231 -10.57 -5.94 8.47
N ILE A 232 -11.01 -6.82 9.37
CA ILE A 232 -10.15 -7.81 10.00
C ILE A 232 -9.65 -8.87 9.03
N HIS A 233 -10.43 -9.23 8.00
CA HIS A 233 -10.03 -10.23 7.02
C HIS A 233 -8.92 -9.66 6.12
N LEU A 234 -9.12 -8.48 5.55
CA LEU A 234 -8.09 -7.77 4.76
C LEU A 234 -6.85 -7.44 5.60
N ALA A 235 -7.03 -6.99 6.85
CA ALA A 235 -5.89 -6.72 7.75
C ALA A 235 -5.10 -8.00 8.04
N CYS A 236 -5.79 -9.12 8.30
CA CYS A 236 -5.16 -10.42 8.49
C CYS A 236 -4.34 -10.83 7.25
N GLN A 237 -4.91 -10.69 6.06
CA GLN A 237 -4.20 -11.00 4.81
C GLN A 237 -2.96 -10.12 4.63
N ALA A 238 -3.05 -8.82 4.93
CA ALA A 238 -1.90 -7.91 4.88
C ALA A 238 -0.80 -8.34 5.87
N TYR A 239 -1.15 -8.63 7.13
CA TYR A 239 -0.19 -9.10 8.13
C TYR A 239 0.40 -10.48 7.81
N LEU A 240 -0.40 -11.43 7.29
CA LEU A 240 0.07 -12.75 6.86
C LEU A 240 1.05 -12.62 5.70
N HIS A 241 0.75 -11.76 4.73
CA HIS A 241 1.67 -11.49 3.63
C HIS A 241 2.96 -10.86 4.16
N ALA A 242 2.89 -9.83 5.01
CA ALA A 242 4.07 -9.22 5.63
C ALA A 242 4.91 -10.25 6.41
N ALA A 243 4.26 -11.09 7.21
CA ALA A 243 4.88 -12.12 8.04
C ALA A 243 5.62 -13.19 7.22
N SER A 244 5.27 -13.37 5.95
CA SER A 244 5.98 -14.26 5.03
C SER A 244 7.30 -13.67 4.49
N ARG A 245 7.51 -12.35 4.64
CA ARG A 245 8.62 -11.60 4.03
C ARG A 245 9.64 -11.06 5.03
N VAL A 246 9.43 -11.26 6.33
CA VAL A 246 10.27 -10.71 7.40
C VAL A 246 10.94 -11.81 8.26
N PRO A 247 12.05 -11.51 8.95
CA PRO A 247 12.70 -12.44 9.86
C PRO A 247 11.85 -12.75 11.11
N ALA A 248 12.25 -13.75 11.88
CA ALA A 248 11.48 -14.30 13.00
C ALA A 248 11.00 -13.28 14.06
N PRO A 249 11.80 -12.27 14.50
CA PRO A 249 11.35 -11.31 15.50
C PRO A 249 10.17 -10.44 15.01
N GLU A 250 10.28 -9.91 13.79
CA GLU A 250 9.23 -9.11 13.15
C GLU A 250 8.00 -9.96 12.82
N LYS A 251 8.23 -11.20 12.35
CA LYS A 251 7.17 -12.18 12.11
C LYS A 251 6.35 -12.43 13.37
N LYS A 252 7.00 -12.54 14.53
CA LYS A 252 6.31 -12.73 15.82
C LYS A 252 5.41 -11.55 16.15
N ALA A 253 5.88 -10.32 15.97
CA ALA A 253 5.09 -9.12 16.19
C ALA A 253 3.84 -9.08 15.28
N LEU A 254 3.98 -9.43 14.01
CA LEU A 254 2.84 -9.51 13.07
C LEU A 254 1.85 -10.61 13.45
N VAL A 255 2.32 -11.77 13.94
CA VAL A 255 1.46 -12.83 14.46
C VAL A 255 0.70 -12.38 15.71
N GLU A 256 1.31 -11.58 16.57
CA GLU A 256 0.62 -10.97 17.71
C GLU A 256 -0.50 -10.02 17.26
N LYS A 257 -0.28 -9.23 16.19
CA LYS A 257 -1.34 -8.41 15.57
C LYS A 257 -2.50 -9.28 15.04
N ILE A 258 -2.20 -10.36 14.32
CA ILE A 258 -3.21 -11.33 13.81
C ILE A 258 -4.02 -11.94 14.96
N ASN A 259 -3.35 -12.35 16.04
CA ASN A 259 -4.01 -12.92 17.21
C ASN A 259 -4.90 -11.90 17.94
N ALA A 260 -4.48 -10.63 17.98
CA ALA A 260 -5.26 -9.57 18.59
C ALA A 260 -6.56 -9.32 17.82
N ILE A 261 -6.50 -9.14 16.49
CA ILE A 261 -7.71 -8.94 15.68
C ILE A 261 -8.64 -10.16 15.72
N GLY A 262 -8.09 -11.38 15.76
CA GLY A 262 -8.90 -12.59 15.80
C GLY A 262 -9.70 -12.78 17.09
N ARG A 263 -9.39 -12.04 18.16
CA ARG A 263 -10.21 -12.04 19.39
C ARG A 263 -11.46 -11.18 19.28
N THR A 264 -11.58 -10.34 18.24
CA THR A 264 -12.74 -9.44 18.07
C THR A 264 -13.95 -10.11 17.45
N VAL A 265 -13.75 -11.19 16.69
CA VAL A 265 -14.80 -11.87 15.94
C VAL A 265 -14.71 -13.37 16.21
N SER A 266 -15.77 -13.94 16.77
CA SER A 266 -15.79 -15.34 17.23
C SER A 266 -15.68 -16.38 16.13
N SER A 267 -16.07 -16.04 14.90
CA SER A 267 -16.00 -16.90 13.71
C SER A 267 -14.67 -16.79 12.94
N PHE A 268 -13.77 -15.89 13.36
CA PHE A 268 -12.56 -15.59 12.61
C PHE A 268 -11.53 -16.71 12.70
N ASN A 269 -11.01 -17.13 11.54
CA ASN A 269 -10.01 -18.18 11.43
C ASN A 269 -8.83 -17.73 10.55
N PRO A 270 -7.66 -17.40 11.13
CA PRO A 270 -6.48 -17.01 10.37
C PRO A 270 -6.02 -18.05 9.33
N ALA A 271 -6.28 -19.34 9.56
CA ALA A 271 -5.91 -20.38 8.60
C ALA A 271 -6.79 -20.34 7.34
N SER A 272 -8.05 -19.90 7.45
CA SER A 272 -8.90 -19.65 6.29
C SER A 272 -8.36 -18.48 5.48
N GLU A 273 -8.03 -17.37 6.15
CA GLU A 273 -7.43 -16.19 5.50
C GLU A 273 -6.11 -16.50 4.80
N ALA A 274 -5.27 -17.34 5.41
CA ALA A 274 -4.03 -17.78 4.77
C ALA A 274 -4.30 -18.58 3.47
N LYS A 275 -5.38 -19.35 3.40
CA LYS A 275 -5.78 -20.09 2.20
C LYS A 275 -6.26 -19.14 1.11
N ASP A 276 -7.06 -18.14 1.45
CA ASP A 276 -7.60 -17.19 0.49
C ASP A 276 -6.52 -16.22 -0.01
N LEU A 277 -5.66 -15.71 0.88
CA LEU A 277 -4.44 -14.98 0.51
C LEU A 277 -3.58 -15.79 -0.48
N LYS A 278 -3.36 -17.08 -0.22
CA LYS A 278 -2.58 -17.94 -1.13
C LYS A 278 -3.21 -18.02 -2.52
N LYS A 279 -4.54 -18.17 -2.61
CA LYS A 279 -5.24 -18.16 -3.92
C LYS A 279 -5.11 -16.80 -4.60
N GLY A 280 -5.25 -15.70 -3.85
CA GLY A 280 -5.06 -14.34 -4.34
C GLY A 280 -3.67 -14.14 -4.94
N LEU A 281 -2.63 -14.50 -4.19
CA LEU A 281 -1.23 -14.43 -4.65
C LEU A 281 -0.99 -15.29 -5.91
N GLN A 282 -1.62 -16.46 -6.02
CA GLN A 282 -1.55 -17.29 -7.22
C GLN A 282 -2.23 -16.62 -8.43
N ARG A 283 -3.37 -15.95 -8.24
CA ARG A 283 -4.03 -15.15 -9.29
C ARG A 283 -3.12 -14.01 -9.74
N GLY A 284 -2.57 -13.24 -8.80
CA GLY A 284 -1.66 -12.13 -9.11
C GLY A 284 -0.36 -12.58 -9.78
N GLN A 285 0.19 -13.73 -9.40
CA GLN A 285 1.34 -14.31 -10.09
C GLN A 285 1.01 -14.73 -11.52
N LYS A 286 -0.15 -15.35 -11.74
CA LYS A 286 -0.60 -15.73 -13.09
C LYS A 286 -0.80 -14.51 -13.99
N LEU A 287 -1.42 -13.45 -13.47
CA LEU A 287 -1.62 -12.20 -14.21
C LEU A 287 -0.28 -11.56 -14.57
N ALA A 288 0.65 -11.44 -13.61
CA ALA A 288 1.98 -10.90 -13.87
C ALA A 288 2.77 -11.73 -14.90
N GLY A 289 2.63 -13.06 -14.89
CA GLY A 289 3.22 -13.93 -15.92
C GLY A 289 2.64 -13.68 -17.31
N ALA A 290 1.31 -13.55 -17.44
CA ALA A 290 0.68 -13.23 -18.72
C ALA A 290 1.11 -11.86 -19.24
N THR A 291 1.15 -10.86 -18.37
CA THR A 291 1.66 -9.52 -18.70
C THR A 291 3.11 -9.56 -19.18
N HIS A 292 3.97 -10.34 -18.53
CA HIS A 292 5.36 -10.52 -18.95
C HIS A 292 5.47 -11.17 -20.34
N ASP A 293 4.70 -12.22 -20.59
CA ASP A 293 4.70 -12.91 -21.90
C ASP A 293 4.30 -11.96 -23.04
N ASP A 294 3.28 -11.12 -22.82
CA ASP A 294 2.85 -10.10 -23.78
C ASP A 294 3.93 -9.04 -24.02
N GLU A 295 4.55 -8.53 -22.95
CA GLU A 295 5.63 -7.55 -23.04
C GLU A 295 6.80 -8.07 -23.87
N VAL A 296 7.25 -9.31 -23.59
CA VAL A 296 8.32 -9.97 -24.35
C VAL A 296 7.93 -10.14 -25.82
N ALA A 297 6.67 -10.51 -26.09
CA ALA A 297 6.17 -10.65 -27.46
C ALA A 297 6.18 -9.31 -28.21
N TRP A 298 5.74 -8.22 -27.58
CA TRP A 298 5.74 -6.88 -28.18
C TRP A 298 7.15 -6.37 -28.43
N ILE A 299 8.06 -6.53 -27.47
CA ILE A 299 9.47 -6.14 -27.59
C ILE A 299 10.13 -6.90 -28.75
N LYS A 300 9.93 -8.23 -28.84
CA LYS A 300 10.46 -9.05 -29.93
C LYS A 300 9.91 -8.65 -31.30
N ALA A 301 8.67 -8.19 -31.35
CA ALA A 301 8.03 -7.68 -32.57
C ALA A 301 8.47 -6.24 -32.93
N GLY A 302 9.33 -5.61 -32.14
CA GLY A 302 9.80 -4.24 -32.38
C GLY A 302 8.74 -3.17 -32.10
N LYS A 303 7.71 -3.48 -31.31
CA LYS A 303 6.65 -2.54 -30.94
C LYS A 303 7.05 -1.67 -29.74
N ASP A 304 6.37 -0.55 -29.57
CA ASP A 304 6.42 0.21 -28.32
C ASP A 304 5.64 -0.54 -27.23
N ALA A 305 6.36 -1.27 -26.38
CA ALA A 305 5.75 -2.05 -25.32
C ALA A 305 4.99 -1.20 -24.30
N SER A 306 5.35 0.08 -24.09
CA SER A 306 4.61 0.96 -23.17
C SER A 306 3.23 1.31 -23.74
N ALA A 307 3.17 1.61 -25.04
CA ALA A 307 1.92 1.91 -25.73
C ALA A 307 1.01 0.67 -25.80
N GLU A 308 1.57 -0.50 -26.11
CA GLU A 308 0.82 -1.76 -26.17
C GLU A 308 0.29 -2.16 -24.79
N PHE A 309 1.10 -2.04 -23.73
CA PHE A 309 0.67 -2.28 -22.36
C PHE A 309 -0.52 -1.39 -21.98
N THR A 310 -0.42 -0.10 -22.27
CA THR A 310 -1.50 0.85 -21.98
C THR A 310 -2.79 0.46 -22.70
N ARG A 311 -2.68 0.02 -23.96
CA ARG A 311 -3.84 -0.39 -24.76
C ARG A 311 -4.51 -1.65 -24.20
N GLU A 312 -3.71 -2.64 -23.80
CA GLU A 312 -4.23 -3.95 -23.38
C GLU A 312 -4.72 -3.95 -21.92
N TYR A 313 -4.02 -3.25 -21.03
CA TYR A 313 -4.18 -3.41 -19.59
C TYR A 313 -4.75 -2.19 -18.85
N LEU A 314 -4.70 -0.99 -19.45
CA LEU A 314 -5.07 0.27 -18.77
C LEU A 314 -6.28 1.00 -19.39
N LYS A 315 -6.84 0.50 -20.50
CA LYS A 315 -8.09 1.05 -21.07
C LYS A 315 -9.30 0.29 -20.51
N PRO A 316 -10.39 0.98 -20.15
CA PRO A 316 -11.64 0.34 -19.74
C PRO A 316 -12.33 -0.40 -20.90
#